data_AF-A0A5V6NJV0-F1
#
_entry.id   AF-A0A5V6NJV0-F1
#
_cell.length_a   1.000
_cell.length_b   1.000
_cell.length_c   1.000
_cell.angle_alpha   90.00
_cell.angle_beta   90.00
_cell.angle_gamma   90.00
#
_symmetry.space_group_name_H-M   'P 1'
#
loop_
_entity.id
_entity.type
_entity.pdbx_description
1 polymer ?
#
loop_
_entity_poly.entity_id
_entity_poly.type
_entity_poly.pdbx_seq_one_letter_code
_entity_poly.pdbx_strand_id
1 'polypeptide(L)'
;MKAILTAFPQNSARVTLLKSGNLTPRLRDGQRVMICDVPRQLENVPAGEIPETGQWLARDEALEPFFADCRVINAAGGPEGLNRWVSRISDCQCAGAEDDHVRNLTTAQTQDGGAVRLCHACDNAHYMKGYRALSDIITRNRAEWIVDYVRMSLRLEKNHQVTLPEMFCWAVLHGVTNAMPV
;
A
#
# COMPACT_ATOMS: atom_id res chain seq x y z
N MET A 1 -1.80 12.43 11.54
CA MET A 1 -1.13 11.44 12.42
C MET A 1 -2.12 10.41 12.92
N LYS A 2 -1.96 9.16 12.47
CA LYS A 2 -2.60 7.98 13.04
C LYS A 2 -1.50 7.18 13.75
N ALA A 3 -1.79 6.58 14.89
CA ALA A 3 -0.80 5.80 15.65
C ALA A 3 -1.47 4.67 16.41
N ILE A 4 -0.75 3.55 16.54
CA ILE A 4 -1.11 2.42 17.40
C ILE A 4 -0.36 2.60 18.71
N LEU A 5 -1.09 2.68 19.82
CA LEU A 5 -0.50 2.84 21.15
C LEU A 5 -0.81 1.62 22.01
N THR A 6 0.17 1.18 22.80
CA THR A 6 -0.06 0.13 23.79
C THR A 6 -0.78 0.71 25.00
N ALA A 7 -1.91 0.11 25.35
CA ALA A 7 -2.69 0.48 26.53
C ALA A 7 -2.25 -0.29 27.78
N PHE A 8 -2.07 0.43 28.88
CA PHE A 8 -1.74 -0.10 30.19
C PHE A 8 -2.86 0.29 31.18
N PRO A 9 -3.91 -0.54 31.28
CA PRO A 9 -5.04 -0.25 32.16
C PRO A 9 -4.65 -0.44 33.63
N GLN A 10 -5.00 0.55 34.46
CA GLN A 10 -4.93 0.51 35.91
C GLN A 10 -6.35 0.34 36.45
N ASN A 11 -6.83 -0.89 36.50
CA ASN A 11 -8.24 -1.23 36.74
C ASN A 11 -8.79 -0.65 38.05
N SER A 12 -8.01 -0.68 39.13
CA SER A 12 -8.41 -0.14 40.44
C SER A 12 -8.61 1.38 40.41
N ALA A 13 -7.79 2.09 39.62
CA ALA A 13 -7.88 3.54 39.45
C ALA A 13 -8.86 3.94 38.33
N ARG A 14 -9.30 2.99 37.51
CA ARG A 14 -10.08 3.22 36.27
C ARG A 14 -9.40 4.22 35.33
N VAL A 15 -8.08 4.19 35.28
CA VAL A 15 -7.25 5.01 34.38
C VAL A 15 -6.50 4.09 33.43
N THR A 16 -6.42 4.48 32.16
CA THR A 16 -5.61 3.77 31.16
C THR A 16 -4.50 4.67 30.68
N LEU A 17 -3.25 4.22 30.82
CA LEU A 17 -2.09 4.91 30.29
C LEU A 17 -1.81 4.41 28.88
N LEU A 18 -1.61 5.32 27.93
CA LEU A 18 -1.22 4.98 26.56
C LEU A 18 0.26 5.29 26.36
N LYS A 19 1.07 4.30 25.98
CA LYS A 19 2.51 4.48 25.78
C LYS A 19 2.77 5.12 24.41
N SER A 20 2.98 6.45 24.39
CA SER A 20 3.28 7.24 23.20
C SER A 20 4.73 7.16 22.70
N GLY A 21 5.69 6.86 23.57
CA GLY A 21 7.10 6.76 23.20
C GLY A 21 7.61 8.03 22.49
N ASN A 22 8.18 7.86 21.29
CA ASN A 22 8.70 8.96 20.47
C ASN A 22 7.63 9.95 20.00
N LEU A 23 6.33 9.62 20.14
CA LEU A 23 5.22 10.51 19.79
C LEU A 23 4.85 11.48 20.92
N THR A 24 5.42 11.33 22.12
CA THR A 24 5.11 12.19 23.28
C THR A 24 5.25 13.68 22.98
N PRO A 25 6.32 14.16 22.30
CA PRO A 25 6.46 15.59 21.97
C PRO A 25 5.39 16.11 20.98
N ARG A 26 4.67 15.23 20.29
CA ARG A 26 3.63 15.58 19.31
C ARG A 26 2.23 15.66 19.95
N LEU A 27 2.09 15.19 21.18
CA LEU A 27 0.86 15.28 21.96
C LEU A 27 0.91 16.53 22.84
N ARG A 28 -0.15 17.34 22.79
CA ARG A 28 -0.25 18.58 23.58
C ARG A 28 -1.10 18.37 24.82
N ASP A 29 -0.81 19.13 25.87
CA ASP A 29 -1.67 19.21 27.05
C ASP A 29 -3.09 19.62 26.65
N GLY A 30 -4.08 18.89 27.14
CA GLY A 30 -5.49 19.10 26.80
C GLY A 30 -5.91 18.64 25.40
N GLN A 31 -5.02 18.00 24.61
CA GLN A 31 -5.38 17.44 23.32
C GLN A 31 -6.39 16.31 23.48
N ARG A 32 -7.52 16.43 22.79
CA ARG A 32 -8.52 15.35 22.67
C ARG A 32 -8.02 14.33 21.64
N VAL A 33 -8.02 13.05 22.02
CA VAL A 33 -7.61 11.93 21.16
C VAL A 33 -8.79 10.99 20.99
N MET A 34 -9.05 10.55 19.76
CA MET A 34 -10.02 9.50 19.46
C MET A 34 -9.33 8.14 19.58
N ILE A 35 -9.97 7.20 20.27
CA ILE A 35 -9.49 5.83 20.43
C ILE A 35 -10.42 4.91 19.64
N CYS A 36 -9.82 4.04 18.83
CA CYS A 36 -10.51 2.98 18.09
C CYS A 36 -9.71 1.68 18.27
N ASP A 37 -10.37 0.54 18.10
CA ASP A 37 -9.68 -0.74 18.01
C ASP A 37 -8.75 -0.76 16.78
N VAL A 38 -7.65 -1.50 16.89
CA VAL A 38 -6.71 -1.67 15.79
C VAL A 38 -7.42 -2.49 14.69
N PRO A 39 -7.50 -1.97 13.45
CA PRO A 39 -8.12 -2.72 12.38
C PRO A 39 -7.30 -3.96 12.04
N ARG A 40 -7.95 -5.03 11.57
CA ARG A 40 -7.31 -6.33 11.26
C ARG A 40 -6.08 -6.19 10.35
N GLN A 41 -6.08 -5.25 9.41
CA GLN A 41 -4.96 -4.99 8.49
C GLN A 41 -3.70 -4.45 9.19
N LEU A 42 -3.83 -3.95 10.42
CA LEU A 42 -2.75 -3.39 11.23
C LEU A 42 -2.43 -4.23 12.47
N GLU A 43 -3.04 -5.41 12.63
CA GLU A 43 -2.90 -6.24 13.83
C GLU A 43 -1.43 -6.64 14.11
N ASN A 44 -0.67 -6.92 13.04
CA ASN A 44 0.75 -7.29 13.13
C ASN A 44 1.70 -6.09 13.06
N VAL A 45 1.18 -4.85 12.98
CA VAL A 45 2.00 -3.65 12.90
C VAL A 45 2.41 -3.24 14.33
N PRO A 46 3.70 -2.97 14.58
CA PRO A 46 4.16 -2.58 15.91
C PRO A 46 3.53 -1.25 16.34
N ALA A 47 3.43 -1.06 17.67
CA ALA A 47 3.00 0.21 18.23
C ALA A 47 3.92 1.36 17.77
N GLY A 48 3.32 2.46 17.34
CA GLY A 48 4.02 3.58 16.72
C GLY A 48 3.13 4.40 15.79
N GLU A 49 3.75 5.35 15.08
CA GLU A 49 3.06 6.08 14.02
C GLU A 49 2.79 5.16 12.85
N ILE A 50 1.56 5.20 12.36
CA ILE A 50 1.20 4.50 11.13
C ILE A 50 1.59 5.42 9.97
N PRO A 51 2.37 4.94 8.99
CA PRO A 51 2.70 5.73 7.80
C PRO A 51 1.42 6.29 7.15
N GLU A 52 1.43 7.58 6.83
CA GLU A 52 0.31 8.21 6.11
C GLU A 52 0.28 7.81 4.62
N THR A 53 1.33 7.13 4.15
CA THR A 53 1.49 6.67 2.77
C THR A 53 1.13 5.19 2.61
N GLY A 54 0.51 4.88 1.47
CA GLY A 54 0.11 3.53 1.10
C GLY A 54 -1.35 3.20 1.44
N GLN A 55 -1.81 2.05 0.95
CA GLN A 55 -3.16 1.54 1.12
C GLN A 55 -3.08 0.21 1.87
N TRP A 56 -3.74 0.09 3.03
CA TRP A 56 -3.68 -1.14 3.82
C TRP A 56 -4.39 -2.31 3.14
N LEU A 57 -5.47 -2.03 2.42
CA LEU A 57 -6.22 -3.04 1.67
C LEU A 57 -5.37 -3.71 0.57
N ALA A 58 -4.36 -3.02 0.03
CA ALA A 58 -3.43 -3.58 -0.95
C ALA A 58 -2.51 -4.66 -0.37
N ARG A 59 -2.45 -4.78 0.96
CA ARG A 59 -1.64 -5.78 1.68
C ARG A 59 -2.47 -6.96 2.19
N ASP A 60 -3.77 -6.99 1.90
CA ASP A 60 -4.63 -8.09 2.29
C ASP A 60 -4.38 -9.28 1.37
N GLU A 61 -3.78 -10.35 1.91
CA GLU A 61 -3.45 -11.58 1.17
C GLU A 61 -4.70 -12.23 0.56
N ALA A 62 -5.87 -12.08 1.17
CA ALA A 62 -7.11 -12.63 0.62
C ALA A 62 -7.52 -11.96 -0.72
N LEU A 63 -7.05 -10.73 -0.97
CA LEU A 63 -7.31 -9.98 -2.20
C LEU A 63 -6.21 -10.15 -3.26
N GLU A 64 -5.14 -10.90 -2.98
CA GLU A 64 -4.07 -11.12 -3.97
C GLU A 64 -4.59 -11.69 -5.30
N PRO A 65 -5.48 -12.71 -5.33
CA PRO A 65 -6.04 -13.22 -6.59
C PRO A 65 -6.84 -12.17 -7.35
N PHE A 66 -7.56 -11.29 -6.63
CA PHE A 66 -8.32 -10.20 -7.24
C PHE A 66 -7.40 -9.19 -7.92
N PHE A 67 -6.30 -8.79 -7.26
CA PHE A 67 -5.33 -7.85 -7.84
C PHE A 67 -4.57 -8.44 -9.02
N ALA A 68 -4.43 -9.77 -9.11
CA ALA A 68 -3.79 -10.46 -10.22
C ALA A 68 -4.71 -10.71 -11.44
N ASP A 69 -6.03 -10.54 -11.30
CA ASP A 69 -6.99 -10.84 -12.36
C ASP A 69 -6.88 -9.83 -13.52
N CYS A 70 -6.72 -10.34 -14.75
CA CYS A 70 -6.54 -9.49 -15.93
C CYS A 70 -7.75 -8.59 -16.21
N ARG A 71 -8.96 -8.99 -15.81
CA ARG A 71 -10.19 -8.19 -15.96
C ARG A 71 -10.15 -7.00 -15.02
N VAL A 72 -9.68 -7.20 -13.78
CA VAL A 72 -9.51 -6.14 -12.78
C VAL A 72 -8.43 -5.15 -13.23
N ILE A 73 -7.28 -5.66 -13.71
CA ILE A 73 -6.19 -4.82 -14.25
C ILE A 73 -6.70 -3.96 -15.41
N ASN A 74 -7.44 -4.55 -16.35
CA ASN A 74 -8.00 -3.83 -17.50
C ASN A 74 -9.04 -2.78 -17.07
N ALA A 75 -9.92 -3.12 -16.11
CA ALA A 75 -10.88 -2.19 -15.54
C ALA A 75 -10.22 -0.99 -14.84
N ALA A 76 -9.04 -1.18 -14.24
CA ALA A 76 -8.24 -0.13 -13.61
C ALA A 76 -7.41 0.71 -14.60
N GLY A 77 -7.53 0.48 -15.92
CA GLY A 77 -6.80 1.23 -16.96
C GLY A 77 -5.64 0.47 -17.60
N GLY A 78 -5.51 -0.83 -17.32
CA GLY A 78 -4.58 -1.73 -17.98
C GLY A 78 -3.10 -1.54 -17.60
N PRO A 79 -2.20 -2.31 -18.21
CA PRO A 79 -0.76 -2.24 -17.93
C PRO A 79 -0.13 -0.85 -18.10
N GLU A 80 -0.65 -0.04 -19.02
CA GLU A 80 -0.20 1.35 -19.22
C GLU A 80 -0.58 2.28 -18.06
N GLY A 81 -1.74 2.03 -17.44
CA GLY A 81 -2.14 2.70 -16.21
C GLY A 81 -1.18 2.40 -15.06
N LEU A 82 -0.82 1.13 -14.91
CA LEU A 82 0.16 0.69 -13.92
C LEU A 82 1.55 1.30 -14.19
N ASN A 83 2.03 1.25 -15.43
CA ASN A 83 3.33 1.83 -15.82
C ASN A 83 3.41 3.32 -15.45
N ARG A 84 2.38 4.10 -15.81
CA ARG A 84 2.28 5.52 -15.46
C ARG A 84 2.21 5.78 -13.96
N TRP A 85 1.57 4.90 -13.19
CA TRP A 85 1.54 5.03 -11.74
C TRP A 85 2.92 4.75 -11.15
N VAL A 86 3.57 3.66 -11.55
CA VAL A 86 4.91 3.28 -11.08
C VAL A 86 5.96 4.33 -11.47
N SER A 87 5.83 5.00 -12.62
CA SER A 87 6.76 6.06 -13.03
C SER A 87 6.80 7.26 -12.09
N ARG A 88 5.81 7.42 -11.20
CA ARG A 88 5.75 8.50 -10.20
C ARG A 88 6.52 8.16 -8.92
N ILE A 89 6.95 6.91 -8.75
CA ILE A 89 7.79 6.50 -7.63
C ILE A 89 9.16 7.17 -7.78
N SER A 90 9.59 7.86 -6.72
CA SER A 90 10.79 8.71 -6.70
C SER A 90 12.10 7.94 -6.57
N ASP A 91 12.03 6.67 -6.19
CA ASP A 91 13.19 5.88 -5.78
C ASP A 91 13.23 4.53 -6.50
N CYS A 92 14.43 3.93 -6.55
CA CYS A 92 14.61 2.57 -7.03
C CYS A 92 13.99 1.58 -6.05
N GLN A 93 13.21 0.61 -6.54
CA GLN A 93 12.53 -0.38 -5.69
C GLN A 93 13.33 -1.67 -5.48
N CYS A 94 14.46 -1.86 -6.17
CA CYS A 94 15.30 -3.04 -5.98
C CYS A 94 16.03 -2.96 -4.62
N ALA A 95 15.80 -3.95 -3.75
CA ALA A 95 16.56 -4.10 -2.51
C ALA A 95 18.00 -4.57 -2.82
N GLY A 96 18.99 -4.13 -2.03
CA GLY A 96 20.34 -4.69 -2.05
C GLY A 96 21.44 -3.86 -2.72
N ALA A 97 21.21 -2.59 -3.06
CA ALA A 97 22.27 -1.67 -3.47
C ALA A 97 22.30 -0.47 -2.52
N GLU A 98 22.56 -0.72 -1.24
CA GLU A 98 22.57 0.31 -0.19
C GLU A 98 23.54 1.49 -0.46
N ASP A 99 24.43 1.41 -1.45
CA ASP A 99 25.41 2.49 -1.72
C ASP A 99 25.60 2.91 -3.19
N ASP A 100 24.90 2.34 -4.19
CA ASP A 100 25.19 2.69 -5.62
C ASP A 100 23.94 2.76 -6.53
N HIS A 101 22.88 3.41 -6.04
CA HIS A 101 21.73 3.74 -6.89
C HIS A 101 22.00 5.02 -7.69
N VAL A 102 22.12 4.88 -9.02
CA VAL A 102 22.19 6.02 -9.94
C VAL A 102 20.86 6.78 -9.95
N ARG A 103 20.92 8.12 -10.02
CA ARG A 103 19.73 9.02 -10.03
C ARG A 103 18.78 8.83 -11.22
N ASN A 104 19.27 8.26 -12.31
CA ASN A 104 18.47 8.07 -13.52
C ASN A 104 17.59 6.83 -13.36
N LEU A 105 16.29 7.06 -13.24
CA LEU A 105 15.29 6.02 -13.01
C LEU A 105 14.49 5.69 -14.26
N THR A 106 14.33 4.41 -14.54
CA THR A 106 13.47 3.83 -15.57
C THR A 106 12.29 3.10 -14.94
N THR A 107 11.21 2.95 -15.72
CA THR A 107 10.10 2.08 -15.36
C THR A 107 10.16 0.87 -16.27
N ALA A 108 10.54 -0.27 -15.70
CA ALA A 108 10.55 -1.52 -16.42
C ALA A 108 9.13 -2.10 -16.44
N GLN A 109 8.70 -2.58 -17.60
CA GLN A 109 7.42 -3.27 -17.78
C GLN A 109 7.71 -4.71 -18.17
N THR A 110 7.12 -5.65 -17.44
CA THR A 110 7.28 -7.07 -17.69
C THR A 110 6.34 -7.55 -18.79
N GLN A 111 6.63 -8.71 -19.39
CA GLN A 111 5.80 -9.27 -20.47
C GLN A 111 4.37 -9.58 -20.04
N ASP A 112 4.16 -9.91 -18.77
CA ASP A 112 2.84 -10.14 -18.15
C ASP A 112 2.14 -8.83 -17.73
N GLY A 113 2.68 -7.66 -18.11
CA GLY A 113 2.07 -6.36 -17.85
C GLY A 113 2.27 -5.82 -16.44
N GLY A 114 3.18 -6.41 -15.65
CA GLY A 114 3.67 -5.83 -14.41
C GLY A 114 4.60 -4.65 -14.65
N ALA A 115 4.83 -3.83 -13.62
CA ALA A 115 5.78 -2.72 -13.71
C ALA A 115 6.54 -2.49 -12.39
N VAL A 116 7.79 -2.04 -12.51
CA VAL A 116 8.68 -1.73 -11.38
C VAL A 116 9.57 -0.52 -11.69
N ARG A 117 9.81 0.31 -10.67
CA ARG A 117 10.67 1.49 -10.77
C ARG A 117 12.10 1.12 -10.38
N LEU A 118 13.06 1.32 -11.28
CA LEU A 118 14.46 0.91 -11.10
C LEU A 118 15.41 2.02 -11.53
N CYS A 119 16.61 2.08 -10.95
CA CYS A 119 17.71 2.80 -11.59
C CYS A 119 18.23 2.00 -12.79
N HIS A 120 18.88 2.65 -13.75
CA HIS A 120 19.41 1.96 -14.94
C HIS A 120 20.31 0.76 -14.61
N ALA A 121 21.12 0.84 -13.56
CA ALA A 121 21.99 -0.26 -13.15
C ALA A 121 21.20 -1.50 -12.71
N CYS A 122 20.20 -1.32 -11.85
CA CYS A 122 19.29 -2.38 -11.43
C CYS A 122 18.45 -2.90 -12.60
N ASP A 123 17.93 -2.02 -13.46
CA ASP A 123 17.16 -2.40 -14.64
C ASP A 123 17.97 -3.37 -15.53
N ASN A 124 19.19 -2.98 -15.90
CA ASN A 124 20.09 -3.82 -16.70
C ASN A 124 20.42 -5.17 -16.02
N ALA A 125 20.61 -5.18 -14.69
CA ALA A 125 20.91 -6.39 -13.93
C ALA A 125 19.75 -7.42 -13.94
N HIS A 126 18.52 -6.95 -14.14
CA HIS A 126 17.30 -7.77 -14.13
C HIS A 126 16.67 -7.98 -15.51
N TYR A 127 16.99 -7.16 -16.51
CA TYR A 127 16.38 -7.17 -17.85
C TYR A 127 16.40 -8.57 -18.49
N MET A 128 17.59 -9.17 -18.62
CA MET A 128 17.74 -10.50 -19.24
C MET A 128 17.15 -11.65 -18.39
N LYS A 129 16.85 -11.40 -17.11
CA LYS A 129 16.26 -12.37 -16.18
C LYS A 129 14.73 -12.25 -16.12
N GLY A 130 14.15 -11.33 -16.89
CA GLY A 130 12.71 -11.06 -16.92
C GLY A 130 12.16 -10.59 -15.57
N TYR A 131 12.99 -9.92 -14.75
CA TYR A 131 12.58 -9.33 -13.47
C TYR A 131 11.98 -10.30 -12.43
N ARG A 132 12.17 -11.62 -12.58
CA ARG A 132 11.59 -12.65 -11.69
C ARG A 132 11.92 -12.44 -10.21
N ALA A 133 13.13 -11.96 -9.91
CA ALA A 133 13.57 -11.65 -8.54
C ALA A 133 12.83 -10.46 -7.91
N LEU A 134 12.08 -9.69 -8.70
CA LEU A 134 11.29 -8.54 -8.28
C LEU A 134 9.78 -8.84 -8.28
N SER A 135 9.38 -10.11 -8.40
CA SER A 135 7.98 -10.53 -8.50
C SER A 135 7.14 -9.96 -7.35
N ASP A 136 7.63 -10.03 -6.12
CA ASP A 136 6.91 -9.53 -4.95
C ASP A 136 6.69 -8.02 -4.99
N ILE A 137 7.68 -7.26 -5.50
CA ILE A 137 7.57 -5.80 -5.68
C ILE A 137 6.54 -5.49 -6.77
N ILE A 138 6.57 -6.24 -7.88
CA ILE A 138 5.62 -6.07 -8.99
C ILE A 138 4.19 -6.36 -8.52
N THR A 139 3.98 -7.45 -7.76
CA THR A 139 2.68 -7.80 -7.17
C THR A 139 2.20 -6.70 -6.23
N ARG A 140 3.07 -6.17 -5.34
CA ARG A 140 2.73 -5.06 -4.45
C ARG A 140 2.38 -3.78 -5.21
N ASN A 141 3.16 -3.43 -6.23
CA ASN A 141 2.87 -2.27 -7.08
C ASN A 141 1.50 -2.38 -7.74
N ARG A 142 1.16 -3.57 -8.23
CA ARG A 142 -0.15 -3.84 -8.86
C ARG A 142 -1.29 -3.62 -7.85
N ALA A 143 -1.18 -4.20 -6.66
CA ALA A 143 -2.19 -4.04 -5.62
C ALA A 143 -2.33 -2.57 -5.17
N GLU A 144 -1.23 -1.88 -4.87
CA GLU A 144 -1.26 -0.48 -4.44
C GLU A 144 -1.82 0.44 -5.52
N TRP A 145 -1.45 0.22 -6.79
CA TRP A 145 -2.00 0.95 -7.92
C TRP A 145 -3.50 0.74 -8.08
N ILE A 146 -4.00 -0.50 -8.03
CA ILE A 146 -5.43 -0.79 -8.16
C ILE A 146 -6.21 -0.09 -7.04
N VAL A 147 -5.73 -0.16 -5.79
CA VAL A 147 -6.41 0.50 -4.68
C VAL A 147 -6.38 2.03 -4.81
N ASP A 148 -5.26 2.62 -5.25
CA ASP A 148 -5.20 4.05 -5.52
C ASP A 148 -6.10 4.47 -6.70
N TYR A 149 -6.21 3.62 -7.74
CA TYR A 149 -7.14 3.84 -8.85
C TYR A 149 -8.59 3.81 -8.37
N VAL A 150 -8.97 2.82 -7.56
CA VAL A 150 -10.29 2.72 -6.93
C VAL A 150 -10.59 3.98 -6.13
N ARG A 151 -9.66 4.41 -5.26
CA ARG A 151 -9.77 5.65 -4.48
C ARG A 151 -10.04 6.86 -5.38
N MET A 152 -9.28 7.01 -6.46
CA MET A 152 -9.46 8.11 -7.42
C MET A 152 -10.79 8.03 -8.16
N SER A 153 -11.17 6.85 -8.65
CA SER A 153 -12.40 6.63 -9.43
C SER A 153 -13.67 6.93 -8.62
N LEU A 154 -13.65 6.58 -7.32
CA LEU A 154 -14.71 6.86 -6.37
C LEU A 154 -14.64 8.28 -5.78
N ARG A 155 -13.68 9.10 -6.23
CA ARG A 155 -13.45 10.49 -5.80
C ARG A 155 -13.23 10.63 -4.28
N LEU A 156 -12.59 9.63 -3.68
CA LEU A 156 -12.22 9.65 -2.28
C LEU A 156 -11.00 10.56 -2.06
N GLU A 157 -10.88 11.10 -0.84
CA GLU A 157 -9.78 12.02 -0.50
C GLU A 157 -8.39 11.38 -0.71
N LYS A 158 -7.35 12.20 -0.87
CA LYS A 158 -5.98 11.75 -1.19
C LYS A 158 -5.44 10.70 -0.21
N ASN A 159 -5.76 10.86 1.07
CA ASN A 159 -5.24 10.02 2.16
C ASN A 159 -6.29 9.02 2.69
N HIS A 160 -7.41 8.86 1.97
CA HIS A 160 -8.45 7.91 2.34
C HIS A 160 -7.94 6.48 2.22
N GLN A 161 -8.20 5.65 3.24
CA GLN A 161 -7.91 4.22 3.20
C GLN A 161 -9.13 3.52 2.60
N VAL A 162 -8.98 2.96 1.39
CA VAL A 162 -10.07 2.26 0.72
C VAL A 162 -10.47 1.04 1.56
N THR A 163 -11.76 0.92 1.79
CA THR A 163 -12.37 -0.18 2.54
C THR A 163 -12.81 -1.29 1.59
N LEU A 164 -13.01 -2.51 2.13
CA LEU A 164 -13.51 -3.64 1.34
C LEU A 164 -14.88 -3.34 0.67
N PRO A 165 -15.86 -2.70 1.35
CA PRO A 165 -17.12 -2.30 0.70
C PRO A 165 -16.93 -1.31 -0.44
N GLU A 166 -16.00 -0.37 -0.34
CA GLU A 166 -15.69 0.58 -1.43
C GLU A 166 -15.03 -0.14 -2.61
N MET A 167 -14.09 -1.05 -2.34
CA MET A 167 -13.51 -1.93 -3.36
C MET A 167 -14.60 -2.76 -4.06
N PHE A 168 -15.52 -3.34 -3.28
CA PHE A 168 -16.65 -4.10 -3.82
C PHE A 168 -17.58 -3.22 -4.66
N CYS A 169 -17.89 -2.01 -4.19
CA CYS A 169 -18.69 -1.03 -4.94
C CYS A 169 -18.04 -0.72 -6.30
N TRP A 170 -16.72 -0.46 -6.31
CA TRP A 170 -15.98 -0.27 -7.56
C TRP A 170 -16.05 -1.51 -8.46
N ALA A 171 -15.87 -2.71 -7.90
CA ALA A 171 -15.94 -3.96 -8.66
C ALA A 171 -17.32 -4.16 -9.31
N VAL A 172 -18.42 -3.77 -8.63
CA VAL A 172 -19.79 -3.76 -9.19
C VAL A 172 -19.88 -2.78 -10.36
N LEU A 173 -19.42 -1.54 -10.17
CA LEU A 173 -19.49 -0.48 -11.19
C LEU A 173 -18.69 -0.84 -12.46
N HIS A 174 -17.63 -1.63 -12.32
CA HIS A 174 -16.76 -2.05 -13.42
C HIS A 174 -16.98 -3.49 -13.91
N GLY A 175 -17.99 -4.20 -13.38
CA GLY A 175 -18.36 -5.54 -13.85
C GLY A 175 -17.31 -6.63 -13.56
N VAL A 176 -16.51 -6.46 -12.51
CA VAL A 176 -15.42 -7.39 -12.11
C VAL A 176 -15.68 -8.06 -10.75
N THR A 177 -16.92 -8.05 -10.26
CA THR A 177 -17.32 -8.69 -8.99
C THR A 177 -16.97 -10.17 -8.91
N ASN A 178 -16.98 -10.88 -10.04
CA ASN A 178 -16.68 -12.31 -10.10
C ASN A 178 -15.21 -12.62 -9.82
N ALA A 179 -14.34 -11.61 -9.75
CA ALA A 179 -12.94 -11.77 -9.35
C ALA A 179 -12.73 -11.57 -7.83
N MET A 180 -13.73 -11.04 -7.11
CA MET A 180 -13.61 -10.82 -5.67
C MET A 180 -13.51 -12.17 -4.95
N PRO A 181 -12.67 -12.30 -3.91
CA PRO A 181 -12.62 -13.50 -3.09
C PRO A 181 -13.97 -13.74 -2.41
N VAL A 182 -14.36 -15.01 -2.30
CA VAL A 182 -15.59 -15.49 -1.65
C VAL A 182 -15.35 -15.67 -0.15
#